data_AF-A0A9E6X465-F1
#
_entry.id   AF-A0A9E6X465-F1
#
_cell.length_a   1.000
_cell.length_b   1.000
_cell.length_c   1.000
_cell.angle_alpha   90.00
_cell.angle_beta   90.00
_cell.angle_gamma   90.00
#
_symmetry.space_group_name_H-M   'P 1'
#
loop_
_entity.id
_entity.type
_entity.pdbx_description
1 polymer ?
#
loop_
_entity_poly.entity_id
_entity_poly.type
_entity_poly.pdbx_seq_one_letter_code
_entity_poly.pdbx_strand_id
1 'polypeptide(L)'
;MTAGAPTYVQGVEGNSGDMVVAPGETVVASVYGRITSAAAGLNLTCRLSFVDASGNIIGSTLVGSAVAVATGAWGRASATGTAPAGTVRVIVAGRMSTSAAFAVGNTAQFTAVLVESGSTLRPFFLPDLTPGAFWDAAANASTSTLYAFAAPTVTTIIDPPTAHILWTEADLADNVGTLTLYRQFEGKTMTVRSAVDRFAAGGLATDDVELPPGVDVSFRAEIFRSDGRSLGYTPSTTVHVDGPVGAGWVSNPLDPATAPVRVEMRSTAGTGGTQEAPGAKYRVGLRTIALLAPRGLLEGVDMSFFTSTAVEYHAVRDLVDGSNGLLLFRTTPPLPVPRLLYAWTKALVWEEFNLPAGIEDFAWQNPVDELSPFEGEPISSLTPWQIYIDAFPTWGDFNAAYLTWLDAINNPPEA
;
A
#
# COMPACT_ATOMS: atom_id res chain seq x y z
N MET A 1 -40.61 23.38 41.51
CA MET A 1 -39.30 23.08 40.91
C MET A 1 -39.06 24.07 39.79
N THR A 2 -38.29 25.12 40.05
CA THR A 2 -37.78 26.02 39.01
C THR A 2 -36.73 25.23 38.22
N ALA A 3 -36.99 24.94 36.95
CA ALA A 3 -35.97 24.37 36.07
C ALA A 3 -34.77 25.32 36.05
N GLY A 4 -33.61 24.85 36.52
CA GLY A 4 -32.38 25.64 36.47
C GLY A 4 -32.09 26.04 35.03
N ALA A 5 -31.73 27.31 34.82
CA ALA A 5 -31.37 27.79 33.50
C ALA A 5 -30.21 26.93 32.94
N PRO A 6 -30.31 26.44 31.69
CA PRO A 6 -29.22 25.69 31.09
C PRO A 6 -27.93 26.51 31.14
N THR A 7 -26.86 25.90 31.64
CA THR A 7 -25.54 26.52 31.59
C THR A 7 -25.01 26.32 30.18
N TYR A 8 -24.55 27.40 29.56
CA TYR A 8 -24.01 27.36 28.20
C TYR A 8 -22.51 27.61 28.25
N VAL A 9 -21.75 26.72 27.63
CA VAL A 9 -20.33 26.95 27.35
C VAL A 9 -20.22 27.16 25.84
N GLN A 10 -19.90 28.40 25.45
CA GLN A 10 -19.53 28.74 24.09
C GLN A 10 -18.05 28.37 23.93
N GLY A 11 -17.80 27.41 23.06
CA GLY A 11 -16.56 26.65 23.09
C GLY A 11 -15.45 27.20 22.23
N VAL A 12 -15.76 27.43 20.95
CA VAL A 12 -14.82 27.82 19.90
C VAL A 12 -15.59 28.57 18.82
N GLU A 13 -15.03 29.70 18.39
CA GLU A 13 -15.39 30.39 17.15
C GLU A 13 -14.25 30.22 16.15
N GLY A 14 -14.55 29.61 15.01
CA GLY A 14 -13.65 29.55 13.87
C GLY A 14 -14.11 30.53 12.81
N ASN A 15 -13.19 31.34 12.29
CA ASN A 15 -13.40 32.10 11.07
C ASN A 15 -12.95 31.25 9.88
N SER A 16 -13.67 31.27 8.77
CA SER A 16 -13.35 30.47 7.58
C SER A 16 -12.04 30.83 6.89
N GLY A 17 -11.26 31.78 7.41
CA GLY A 17 -10.04 32.26 6.76
C GLY A 17 -10.32 32.74 5.34
N ASP A 18 -9.44 32.37 4.41
CA ASP A 18 -9.46 32.73 2.98
C ASP A 18 -10.50 31.96 2.14
N MET A 19 -11.38 31.15 2.76
CA MET A 19 -12.43 30.46 2.01
C MET A 19 -13.46 31.48 1.49
N VAL A 20 -13.38 31.77 0.18
CA VAL A 20 -14.32 32.63 -0.54
C VAL A 20 -15.62 31.87 -0.76
N VAL A 21 -16.66 32.20 0.00
CA VAL A 21 -18.01 31.66 -0.21
C VAL A 21 -18.78 32.59 -1.13
N ALA A 22 -19.18 32.10 -2.31
CA ALA A 22 -19.91 32.90 -3.25
C ALA A 22 -21.39 33.04 -2.85
N PRO A 23 -22.04 34.19 -3.11
CA PRO A 23 -23.49 34.30 -3.01
C PRO A 23 -24.23 33.17 -3.76
N GLY A 24 -25.18 32.52 -3.08
CA GLY A 24 -25.93 31.39 -3.62
C GLY A 24 -25.26 30.02 -3.45
N GLU A 25 -24.00 29.98 -3.00
CA GLU A 25 -23.32 28.72 -2.68
C GLU A 25 -23.91 28.08 -1.43
N THR A 26 -24.14 26.77 -1.47
CA THR A 26 -24.50 26.01 -0.26
C THR A 26 -23.23 25.57 0.44
N VAL A 27 -23.19 25.71 1.76
CA VAL A 27 -22.07 25.27 2.60
C VAL A 27 -22.59 24.45 3.77
N VAL A 28 -21.77 23.51 4.23
CA VAL A 28 -21.97 22.75 5.46
C VAL A 28 -20.82 23.02 6.42
N ALA A 29 -21.17 23.36 7.65
CA ALA A 29 -20.23 23.55 8.74
C ALA A 29 -20.39 22.44 9.76
N SER A 30 -19.30 22.06 10.42
CA SER A 30 -19.35 21.11 11.53
C SER A 30 -18.29 21.35 12.59
N VAL A 31 -18.54 20.79 13.77
CA VAL A 31 -17.63 20.87 14.92
C VAL A 31 -17.72 19.59 15.72
N TYR A 32 -16.57 19.11 16.19
CA TYR A 32 -16.49 18.00 17.13
C TYR A 32 -16.38 18.57 18.54
N GLY A 33 -17.14 17.96 19.46
CA GLY A 33 -17.18 18.36 20.85
C GLY A 33 -17.15 17.18 21.80
N ARG A 34 -16.40 17.31 22.89
CA ARG A 34 -16.37 16.37 24.02
C ARG A 34 -16.43 17.13 25.34
N ILE A 35 -17.08 16.55 26.33
CA ILE A 35 -16.98 16.99 27.73
C ILE A 35 -16.50 15.82 28.58
N THR A 36 -15.64 16.09 29.55
CA THR A 36 -15.02 15.07 30.40
C THR A 36 -15.89 14.63 31.60
N SER A 37 -17.04 15.27 31.83
CA SER A 37 -17.84 15.06 33.04
C SER A 37 -19.23 14.42 32.81
N ALA A 38 -19.74 13.77 33.86
CA ALA A 38 -21.01 13.03 33.92
C ALA A 38 -22.28 13.92 33.91
N ALA A 39 -22.20 15.14 33.39
CA ALA A 39 -23.35 16.02 33.33
C ALA A 39 -24.46 15.40 32.46
N ALA A 40 -25.67 15.27 32.99
CA ALA A 40 -26.80 14.70 32.26
C ALA A 40 -27.32 15.66 31.17
N GLY A 41 -27.74 15.10 30.03
CA GLY A 41 -28.37 15.87 28.95
C GLY A 41 -27.41 16.82 28.23
N LEU A 42 -26.27 16.31 27.77
CA LEU A 42 -25.26 17.05 27.01
C LEU A 42 -25.69 17.16 25.55
N ASN A 43 -25.85 18.38 25.07
CA ASN A 43 -26.21 18.65 23.68
C ASN A 43 -25.18 19.57 23.03
N LEU A 44 -24.55 19.07 21.97
CA LEU A 44 -23.69 19.84 21.08
C LEU A 44 -24.52 20.41 19.93
N THR A 45 -24.30 21.67 19.61
CA THR A 45 -24.90 22.34 18.45
C THR A 45 -23.80 23.03 17.65
N CYS A 46 -23.95 23.03 16.33
CA CYS A 46 -23.13 23.80 15.40
C CYS A 46 -23.94 25.01 14.94
N ARG A 47 -23.30 26.16 14.87
CA ARG A 47 -23.92 27.41 14.44
C ARG A 47 -23.14 27.99 13.27
N LEU A 48 -23.84 28.32 12.19
CA LEU A 48 -23.29 28.87 10.96
C LEU A 48 -23.86 30.27 10.71
N SER A 49 -22.99 31.26 10.57
CA SER A 49 -23.37 32.63 10.24
C SER A 49 -22.63 33.11 9.00
N PHE A 50 -23.35 33.75 8.08
CA PHE A 50 -22.77 34.43 6.92
C PHE A 50 -22.50 35.88 7.27
N VAL A 51 -21.40 36.43 6.77
CA VAL A 51 -20.94 37.77 7.15
C VAL A 51 -20.54 38.57 5.92
N ASP A 52 -20.90 39.85 5.92
CA ASP A 52 -20.57 40.81 4.87
C ASP A 52 -19.15 41.40 5.02
N ALA A 53 -18.73 42.21 4.05
CA ALA A 53 -17.43 42.90 4.04
C ALA A 53 -17.23 43.89 5.19
N SER A 54 -18.32 44.38 5.79
CA SER A 54 -18.29 45.27 6.97
C SER A 54 -18.24 44.49 8.28
N GLY A 55 -18.29 43.17 8.21
CA GLY A 55 -18.24 42.28 9.36
C GLY A 55 -19.59 42.01 10.02
N ASN A 56 -20.71 42.44 9.43
CA ASN A 56 -22.05 42.19 9.96
C ASN A 56 -22.56 40.80 9.57
N ILE A 57 -23.21 40.12 10.51
CA ILE A 57 -23.95 38.89 10.18
C ILE A 57 -25.12 39.26 9.26
N ILE A 58 -25.18 38.60 8.10
CA ILE A 58 -26.23 38.77 7.11
C ILE A 58 -27.06 37.50 6.99
N GLY A 59 -28.38 37.66 6.84
CA GLY A 59 -29.33 36.55 6.90
C GLY A 59 -29.59 36.03 8.31
N SER A 60 -30.18 34.84 8.41
CA SER A 60 -30.40 34.17 9.69
C SER A 60 -29.17 33.35 10.08
N THR A 61 -28.83 33.39 11.37
CA THR A 61 -27.87 32.42 11.89
C THR A 61 -28.52 31.04 11.92
N LEU A 62 -27.92 30.09 11.22
CA LEU A 62 -28.40 28.72 11.15
C LEU A 62 -27.85 27.94 12.35
N VAL A 63 -28.73 27.21 13.02
CA VAL A 63 -28.38 26.36 14.15
C VAL A 63 -28.73 24.94 13.76
N GLY A 64 -27.71 24.08 13.75
CA GLY A 64 -27.86 22.66 13.54
C GLY A 64 -28.68 21.98 14.62
N SER A 65 -29.21 20.79 14.31
CA SER A 65 -29.87 19.95 15.31
C SER A 65 -28.92 19.66 16.47
N ALA A 66 -29.47 19.70 17.69
CA ALA A 66 -28.73 19.31 18.88
C ALA A 66 -28.37 17.83 18.82
N VAL A 67 -27.09 17.52 19.04
CA VAL A 67 -26.56 16.16 19.09
C VAL A 67 -26.26 15.81 20.54
N ALA A 68 -26.91 14.75 21.03
CA ALA A 68 -26.63 14.22 22.35
C ALA A 68 -25.21 13.61 22.38
N VAL A 69 -24.37 14.04 23.31
CA VAL A 69 -23.00 13.56 23.44
C VAL A 69 -22.84 12.79 24.75
N ALA A 70 -22.38 11.54 24.70
CA ALA A 70 -22.11 10.80 25.92
C ALA A 70 -20.89 11.39 26.65
N THR A 71 -20.90 11.32 27.98
CA THR A 71 -19.76 11.74 28.81
C THR A 71 -18.48 11.06 28.37
N GLY A 72 -17.44 11.85 28.14
CA GLY A 72 -16.14 11.35 27.72
C GLY A 72 -16.09 10.87 26.27
N ALA A 73 -17.17 10.94 25.49
CA ALA A 73 -17.19 10.63 24.07
C ALA A 73 -17.13 11.91 23.22
N TRP A 74 -16.64 11.77 21.98
CA TRP A 74 -16.73 12.81 20.97
C TRP A 74 -18.08 12.72 20.26
N GLY A 75 -18.77 13.86 20.15
CA GLY A 75 -19.94 14.03 19.28
C GLY A 75 -19.64 15.04 18.17
N ARG A 76 -20.36 14.95 17.06
CA ARG A 76 -20.24 15.88 15.94
C ARG A 76 -21.59 16.53 15.66
N ALA A 77 -21.63 17.86 15.64
CA ALA A 77 -22.80 18.61 15.20
C ALA A 77 -22.49 19.37 13.91
N SER A 78 -23.50 19.60 13.08
CA SER A 78 -23.37 20.29 11.80
C SER A 78 -24.54 21.22 11.51
N ALA A 79 -24.30 22.22 10.68
CA ALA A 79 -25.31 23.13 10.16
C ALA A 79 -25.05 23.39 8.67
N THR A 80 -26.09 23.36 7.85
CA THR A 80 -26.01 23.57 6.40
C THR A 80 -26.82 24.81 6.02
N GLY A 81 -26.29 25.63 5.12
CA GLY A 81 -26.92 26.89 4.70
C GLY A 81 -26.50 27.34 3.32
N THR A 82 -27.32 28.17 2.69
CA THR A 82 -27.01 28.82 1.41
C THR A 82 -26.62 30.28 1.66
N ALA A 83 -25.46 30.68 1.14
CA ALA A 83 -24.89 32.00 1.34
C ALA A 83 -25.78 33.11 0.76
N PRO A 84 -26.24 34.08 1.57
CA PRO A 84 -26.98 35.23 1.07
C PRO A 84 -26.14 36.12 0.15
N ALA A 85 -26.80 36.99 -0.61
CA ALA A 85 -26.14 38.04 -1.37
C ALA A 85 -25.28 38.94 -0.46
N GLY A 86 -24.04 39.22 -0.89
CA GLY A 86 -23.10 40.03 -0.11
C GLY A 86 -22.26 39.24 0.91
N THR A 87 -22.40 37.90 0.96
CA THR A 87 -21.51 37.06 1.77
C THR A 87 -20.08 37.20 1.30
N VAL A 88 -19.16 37.39 2.25
CA VAL A 88 -17.71 37.33 1.98
C VAL A 88 -16.97 36.33 2.86
N ARG A 89 -17.55 35.97 4.02
CA ARG A 89 -16.97 35.02 4.96
C ARG A 89 -18.05 34.30 5.75
N VAL A 90 -17.68 33.20 6.40
CA VAL A 90 -18.57 32.46 7.30
C VAL A 90 -17.94 32.26 8.67
N ILE A 91 -18.77 32.32 9.70
CA ILE A 91 -18.39 32.05 11.09
C ILE A 91 -19.06 30.76 11.52
N VAL A 92 -18.24 29.85 12.06
CA VAL A 92 -18.70 28.61 12.68
C VAL A 92 -18.48 28.68 14.17
N ALA A 93 -19.52 28.39 14.95
CA ALA A 93 -19.42 28.28 16.39
C ALA A 93 -19.95 26.93 16.89
N GLY A 94 -19.17 26.30 17.76
CA GLY A 94 -19.61 25.15 18.54
C GLY A 94 -20.17 25.59 19.88
N ARG A 95 -21.36 25.09 20.23
CA ARG A 95 -21.99 25.36 21.51
C ARG A 95 -22.39 24.06 22.20
N MET A 96 -21.95 23.90 23.43
CA MET A 96 -22.44 22.85 24.32
C MET A 96 -23.45 23.43 25.30
N SER A 97 -24.49 22.66 25.53
CA SER A 97 -25.52 22.94 26.53
C SER A 97 -25.75 21.71 27.39
N THR A 98 -25.94 21.93 28.68
CA THR A 98 -26.12 20.87 29.66
C THR A 98 -27.29 21.22 30.55
N SER A 99 -28.08 20.22 30.93
CA SER A 99 -29.19 20.42 31.89
C SER A 99 -28.69 20.51 33.34
N ALA A 100 -27.49 19.98 33.60
CA ALA A 100 -26.78 20.11 34.87
C ALA A 100 -25.80 21.31 34.85
N ALA A 101 -25.51 21.87 36.03
CA ALA A 101 -24.52 22.94 36.17
C ALA A 101 -23.10 22.44 35.88
N PHE A 102 -22.28 23.30 35.26
CA PHE A 102 -20.87 23.00 35.00
C PHE A 102 -20.06 23.10 36.31
N ALA A 103 -19.59 21.97 36.84
CA ALA A 103 -18.80 21.94 38.07
C ALA A 103 -17.35 22.39 37.83
N VAL A 104 -16.70 22.91 38.88
CA VAL A 104 -15.27 23.22 38.86
C VAL A 104 -14.48 21.95 38.55
N GLY A 105 -13.58 22.01 37.57
CA GLY A 105 -12.78 20.88 37.10
C GLY A 105 -13.36 20.15 35.87
N ASN A 106 -14.60 20.44 35.47
CA ASN A 106 -15.12 19.96 34.20
C ASN A 106 -14.40 20.65 33.03
N THR A 107 -14.13 19.91 31.95
CA THR A 107 -13.57 20.48 30.72
C THR A 107 -14.47 20.19 29.53
N ALA A 108 -14.74 21.23 28.74
CA ALA A 108 -15.35 21.12 27.43
C ALA A 108 -14.25 21.32 26.38
N GLN A 109 -14.19 20.42 25.41
CA GLN A 109 -13.21 20.39 24.35
C GLN A 109 -13.94 20.46 23.02
N PHE A 110 -13.41 21.29 22.12
CA PHE A 110 -13.88 21.39 20.75
C PHE A 110 -12.69 21.23 19.83
N THR A 111 -12.90 20.56 18.71
CA THR A 111 -11.86 20.34 17.71
C THR A 111 -12.50 20.22 16.33
N ALA A 112 -11.67 20.15 15.29
CA ALA A 112 -12.09 19.84 13.92
C ALA A 112 -13.28 20.70 13.46
N VAL A 113 -13.14 22.03 13.60
CA VAL A 113 -14.10 22.97 13.03
C VAL A 113 -13.89 22.98 11.52
N LEU A 114 -14.92 22.57 10.79
CA LEU A 114 -14.89 22.41 9.34
C LEU A 114 -15.94 23.28 8.69
N VAL A 115 -15.61 23.83 7.52
CA VAL A 115 -16.57 24.35 6.56
C VAL A 115 -16.24 23.78 5.19
N GLU A 116 -17.27 23.29 4.50
CA GLU A 116 -17.14 22.67 3.19
C GLU A 116 -18.22 23.22 2.26
N SER A 117 -17.92 23.31 0.97
CA SER A 117 -18.92 23.61 -0.05
C SER A 117 -19.86 22.42 -0.28
N GLY A 118 -21.10 22.71 -0.62
CA GLY A 118 -22.19 21.75 -0.74
C GLY A 118 -22.91 21.46 0.58
N SER A 119 -23.71 20.41 0.58
CA SER A 119 -24.55 20.01 1.72
C SER A 119 -24.08 18.72 2.41
N THR A 120 -23.09 18.03 1.84
CA THR A 120 -22.65 16.72 2.30
C THR A 120 -21.62 16.86 3.41
N LEU A 121 -21.95 16.34 4.59
CA LEU A 121 -21.05 16.32 5.73
C LEU A 121 -19.97 15.24 5.53
N ARG A 122 -18.73 15.63 5.21
CA ARG A 122 -17.63 14.66 5.00
C ARG A 122 -16.91 14.34 6.31
N PRO A 123 -16.31 13.15 6.48
CA PRO A 123 -15.51 12.86 7.68
C PRO A 123 -14.37 13.86 7.86
N PHE A 124 -14.09 14.26 9.10
CA PHE A 124 -12.84 14.97 9.39
C PHE A 124 -11.66 14.01 9.28
N PHE A 125 -10.57 14.47 8.69
CA PHE A 125 -9.31 13.76 8.61
C PHE A 125 -8.15 14.72 8.81
N LEU A 126 -7.05 14.17 9.33
CA LEU A 126 -5.77 14.86 9.37
C LEU A 126 -4.78 14.08 8.49
N PRO A 127 -4.03 14.76 7.59
CA PRO A 127 -3.06 14.10 6.71
C PRO A 127 -2.00 13.28 7.45
N ASP A 128 -1.62 13.65 8.67
CA ASP A 128 -0.65 12.94 9.50
C ASP A 128 -1.22 11.67 10.16
N LEU A 129 -2.54 11.55 10.24
CA LEU A 129 -3.21 10.43 10.92
C LEU A 129 -4.05 9.55 9.98
N THR A 130 -4.34 10.01 8.77
CA THR A 130 -5.29 9.36 7.86
C THR A 130 -4.59 9.07 6.53
N PRO A 131 -4.27 7.80 6.23
CA PRO A 131 -3.82 7.43 4.89
C PRO A 131 -4.81 7.90 3.83
N GLY A 132 -4.30 8.41 2.71
CA GLY A 132 -5.07 8.99 1.61
C GLY A 132 -5.49 10.45 1.84
N ALA A 133 -5.36 10.99 3.06
CA ALA A 133 -5.68 12.38 3.34
C ALA A 133 -4.54 13.34 3.00
N PHE A 134 -4.88 14.46 2.37
CA PHE A 134 -3.92 15.54 2.17
C PHE A 134 -4.57 16.91 2.18
N TRP A 135 -3.73 17.90 2.50
CA TRP A 135 -3.97 19.33 2.41
C TRP A 135 -2.98 19.93 1.41
N ASP A 136 -3.44 20.81 0.52
CA ASP A 136 -2.62 21.50 -0.48
C ASP A 136 -1.92 22.77 0.06
N ALA A 137 -2.29 23.23 1.26
CA ALA A 137 -1.74 24.40 1.95
C ALA A 137 -1.78 24.22 3.47
N ALA A 138 -1.59 25.31 4.22
CA ALA A 138 -1.82 25.32 5.66
C ALA A 138 -3.29 24.99 5.98
N ALA A 139 -3.55 24.35 7.13
CA ALA A 139 -4.87 23.85 7.53
C ALA A 139 -6.02 24.87 7.40
N ASN A 140 -5.71 26.16 7.60
CA ASN A 140 -6.66 27.27 7.55
C ASN A 140 -6.93 27.83 6.14
N ALA A 141 -6.22 27.33 5.12
CA ALA A 141 -6.26 27.83 3.74
C ALA A 141 -6.20 26.69 2.70
N SER A 142 -6.37 25.44 3.11
CA SER A 142 -6.19 24.28 2.23
C SER A 142 -7.48 23.64 1.76
N THR A 143 -7.50 23.19 0.51
CA THR A 143 -8.43 22.16 0.05
C THR A 143 -8.06 20.84 0.71
N SER A 144 -9.01 20.25 1.41
CA SER A 144 -8.85 18.92 2.01
C SER A 144 -9.36 17.85 1.07
N THR A 145 -8.52 16.87 0.76
CA THR A 145 -8.91 15.73 -0.08
C THR A 145 -8.54 14.44 0.63
N LEU A 146 -9.44 13.46 0.55
CA LEU A 146 -9.24 12.11 1.08
C LEU A 146 -9.46 11.14 -0.07
N TYR A 147 -8.41 10.43 -0.45
CA TYR A 147 -8.52 9.32 -1.39
C TYR A 147 -8.97 8.05 -0.66
N ALA A 148 -9.93 7.36 -1.25
CA ALA A 148 -10.36 6.04 -0.81
C ALA A 148 -9.83 5.02 -1.81
N PHE A 149 -8.60 4.54 -1.61
CA PHE A 149 -7.96 3.64 -2.57
C PHE A 149 -8.64 2.26 -2.60
N ALA A 150 -8.88 1.75 -3.80
CA ALA A 150 -9.28 0.35 -3.99
C ALA A 150 -8.12 -0.63 -3.72
N ALA A 151 -8.47 -1.84 -3.27
CA ALA A 151 -7.52 -2.94 -3.20
C ALA A 151 -7.11 -3.39 -4.62
N PRO A 152 -5.88 -3.91 -4.84
CA PRO A 152 -5.51 -4.47 -6.12
C PRO A 152 -6.33 -5.74 -6.42
N THR A 153 -6.74 -5.94 -7.66
CA THR A 153 -7.26 -7.21 -8.15
C THR A 153 -6.09 -8.12 -8.48
N VAL A 154 -6.11 -9.35 -7.98
CA VAL A 154 -5.01 -10.31 -8.17
C VAL A 154 -5.56 -11.59 -8.76
N THR A 155 -5.02 -11.99 -9.90
CA THR A 155 -5.31 -13.26 -10.57
C THR A 155 -4.06 -14.13 -10.55
N THR A 156 -4.17 -15.34 -10.02
CA THR A 156 -3.03 -16.24 -9.91
C THR A 156 -2.92 -17.21 -11.09
N ILE A 157 -1.69 -17.50 -11.49
CA ILE A 157 -1.32 -18.60 -12.40
C ILE A 157 -0.59 -19.64 -11.57
N ILE A 158 -0.92 -20.91 -11.78
CA ILE A 158 -0.44 -22.02 -10.93
C ILE A 158 0.92 -22.55 -11.38
N ASP A 159 1.17 -22.66 -12.69
CA ASP A 159 2.41 -23.24 -13.21
C ASP A 159 2.91 -22.48 -14.45
N PRO A 160 3.99 -21.66 -14.33
CA PRO A 160 4.70 -21.35 -13.09
C PRO A 160 3.87 -20.47 -12.13
N PRO A 161 4.02 -20.60 -10.79
CA PRO A 161 3.37 -19.72 -9.82
C PRO A 161 3.66 -18.25 -10.12
N THR A 162 2.63 -17.49 -10.47
CA THR A 162 2.71 -16.06 -10.86
C THR A 162 1.44 -15.35 -10.41
N ALA A 163 1.52 -14.05 -10.14
CA ALA A 163 0.33 -13.22 -9.92
C ALA A 163 0.25 -12.10 -10.97
N HIS A 164 -0.84 -12.08 -11.74
CA HIS A 164 -1.26 -10.92 -12.52
C HIS A 164 -2.00 -9.96 -11.61
N ILE A 165 -1.52 -8.72 -11.53
CA ILE A 165 -1.98 -7.72 -10.58
C ILE A 165 -2.48 -6.52 -11.37
N LEU A 166 -3.77 -6.25 -11.21
CA LEU A 166 -4.43 -5.10 -11.79
C LEU A 166 -4.92 -4.19 -10.68
N TRP A 167 -4.43 -2.97 -10.66
CA TRP A 167 -4.97 -1.90 -9.85
C TRP A 167 -5.52 -0.82 -10.78
N THR A 168 -6.78 -0.43 -10.57
CA THR A 168 -7.41 0.63 -11.34
C THR A 168 -8.04 1.60 -10.36
N GLU A 169 -7.88 2.89 -10.63
CA GLU A 169 -8.50 3.93 -9.82
C GLU A 169 -8.91 5.06 -10.76
N ALA A 170 -10.23 5.19 -10.95
CA ALA A 170 -10.79 6.12 -11.91
C ALA A 170 -10.67 7.59 -11.47
N ASP A 171 -10.51 7.82 -10.15
CA ASP A 171 -10.59 9.14 -9.52
C ASP A 171 -9.24 9.63 -8.96
N LEU A 172 -8.10 9.14 -9.47
CA LEU A 172 -6.80 9.71 -9.08
C LEU A 172 -6.70 11.13 -9.64
N ALA A 173 -6.64 12.12 -8.75
CA ALA A 173 -6.48 13.51 -9.15
C ALA A 173 -5.09 13.77 -9.77
N ASP A 174 -4.95 14.91 -10.44
CA ASP A 174 -3.76 15.38 -11.18
C ASP A 174 -2.43 15.41 -10.39
N ASN A 175 -2.44 15.13 -9.09
CA ASN A 175 -1.29 15.22 -8.18
C ASN A 175 -0.71 13.86 -7.75
N VAL A 176 -1.26 12.75 -8.23
CA VAL A 176 -0.68 11.41 -8.00
C VAL A 176 0.44 11.19 -9.01
N GLY A 177 1.64 10.89 -8.51
CA GLY A 177 2.84 10.70 -9.32
C GLY A 177 3.07 9.23 -9.63
N THR A 178 3.52 8.50 -8.62
CA THR A 178 3.94 7.10 -8.77
C THR A 178 3.28 6.19 -7.72
N LEU A 179 3.45 4.89 -7.88
CA LEU A 179 3.11 3.88 -6.91
C LEU A 179 4.21 2.82 -6.84
N THR A 180 4.32 2.19 -5.68
CA THR A 180 5.17 1.01 -5.46
C THR A 180 4.32 -0.11 -4.87
N LEU A 181 4.33 -1.26 -5.54
CA LEU A 181 3.59 -2.44 -5.11
C LEU A 181 4.44 -3.30 -4.18
N TYR A 182 3.82 -3.77 -3.10
CA TYR A 182 4.44 -4.63 -2.10
C TYR A 182 3.70 -5.96 -2.01
N ARG A 183 4.48 -7.04 -1.87
CA ARG A 183 4.00 -8.37 -1.48
C ARG A 183 4.43 -8.67 -0.05
N GLN A 184 3.57 -9.36 0.69
CA GLN A 184 3.79 -9.72 2.09
C GLN A 184 3.47 -11.19 2.32
N PHE A 185 4.42 -11.92 2.90
CA PHE A 185 4.27 -13.33 3.26
C PHE A 185 5.26 -13.68 4.37
N GLU A 186 4.89 -14.63 5.24
CA GLU A 186 5.73 -15.09 6.37
C GLU A 186 6.34 -13.94 7.22
N GLY A 187 5.60 -12.84 7.39
CA GLY A 187 6.04 -11.66 8.15
C GLY A 187 7.08 -10.77 7.44
N LYS A 188 7.44 -11.08 6.19
CA LYS A 188 8.31 -10.26 5.35
C LYS A 188 7.48 -9.37 4.44
N THR A 189 8.00 -8.17 4.15
CA THR A 189 7.46 -7.28 3.11
C THR A 189 8.54 -7.09 2.07
N MET A 190 8.21 -7.29 0.80
CA MET A 190 9.10 -7.14 -0.34
C MET A 190 8.41 -6.32 -1.42
N THR A 191 9.18 -5.55 -2.19
CA THR A 191 8.64 -4.89 -3.38
C THR A 191 8.37 -5.92 -4.47
N VAL A 192 7.31 -5.70 -5.24
CA VAL A 192 7.08 -6.37 -6.52
C VAL A 192 7.90 -5.61 -7.55
N ARG A 193 8.95 -6.25 -8.04
CA ARG A 193 10.02 -5.59 -8.82
C ARG A 193 9.53 -4.90 -10.09
N SER A 194 8.57 -5.50 -10.77
CA SER A 194 7.91 -4.96 -11.97
C SER A 194 7.04 -3.73 -11.69
N ALA A 195 6.83 -3.38 -10.42
CA ALA A 195 5.97 -2.29 -9.95
C ALA A 195 6.62 -1.43 -8.86
N VAL A 196 7.88 -1.06 -9.03
CA VAL A 196 8.56 -0.03 -8.22
C VAL A 196 8.53 1.31 -8.94
N ASP A 197 8.09 2.37 -8.26
CA ASP A 197 8.00 3.74 -8.77
C ASP A 197 7.29 3.87 -10.13
N ARG A 198 6.24 3.07 -10.35
CA ARG A 198 5.44 3.12 -11.58
C ARG A 198 4.50 4.31 -11.58
N PHE A 199 4.29 4.94 -12.72
CA PHE A 199 3.28 5.99 -12.83
C PHE A 199 1.91 5.43 -12.45
N ALA A 200 1.21 6.13 -11.57
CA ALA A 200 -0.08 5.69 -11.05
C ALA A 200 -1.27 6.18 -11.89
N ALA A 201 -1.05 7.03 -12.88
CA ALA A 201 -2.12 7.65 -13.67
C ALA A 201 -2.93 6.61 -14.47
N GLY A 202 -4.19 6.40 -14.08
CA GLY A 202 -5.11 5.46 -14.72
C GLY A 202 -5.08 4.03 -14.19
N GLY A 203 -4.09 3.69 -13.34
CA GLY A 203 -3.92 2.35 -12.79
C GLY A 203 -2.55 1.74 -13.06
N LEU A 204 -2.41 0.46 -12.71
CA LEU A 204 -1.24 -0.38 -12.94
C LEU A 204 -1.71 -1.79 -13.32
N ALA A 205 -1.17 -2.34 -14.41
CA ALA A 205 -1.18 -3.77 -14.69
C ALA A 205 0.25 -4.30 -14.65
N THR A 206 0.50 -5.37 -13.89
CA THR A 206 1.85 -5.94 -13.74
C THR A 206 1.83 -7.39 -13.28
N ASP A 207 2.98 -8.05 -13.41
CA ASP A 207 3.15 -9.44 -13.04
C ASP A 207 4.17 -9.59 -11.92
N ASP A 208 3.80 -10.31 -10.86
CA ASP A 208 4.75 -10.80 -9.86
C ASP A 208 5.16 -12.24 -10.21
N VAL A 209 6.26 -12.35 -10.95
CA VAL A 209 6.90 -13.64 -11.30
C VAL A 209 7.63 -14.28 -10.11
N GLU A 210 7.70 -13.62 -8.97
CA GLU A 210 8.37 -14.11 -7.78
C GLU A 210 7.36 -14.58 -6.71
N LEU A 211 6.13 -14.90 -7.11
CA LEU A 211 5.11 -15.39 -6.20
C LEU A 211 5.54 -16.73 -5.56
N PRO A 212 5.74 -16.80 -4.22
CA PRO A 212 6.10 -18.04 -3.57
C PRO A 212 4.89 -18.99 -3.48
N PRO A 213 5.01 -20.27 -3.89
CA PRO A 213 3.94 -21.24 -3.77
C PRO A 213 3.82 -21.79 -2.33
N GLY A 214 2.61 -22.22 -1.96
CA GLY A 214 2.29 -22.91 -0.71
C GLY A 214 2.19 -22.01 0.52
N VAL A 215 2.16 -20.68 0.36
CA VAL A 215 1.97 -19.72 1.44
C VAL A 215 1.01 -18.61 1.01
N ASP A 216 0.33 -17.99 1.97
CA ASP A 216 -0.51 -16.82 1.71
C ASP A 216 0.37 -15.60 1.40
N VAL A 217 0.05 -14.92 0.30
CA VAL A 217 0.75 -13.72 -0.16
C VAL A 217 -0.24 -12.57 -0.26
N SER A 218 0.01 -11.49 0.46
CA SER A 218 -0.82 -10.29 0.45
C SER A 218 -0.17 -9.17 -0.36
N PHE A 219 -0.91 -8.58 -1.28
CA PHE A 219 -0.49 -7.50 -2.15
C PHE A 219 -1.15 -6.17 -1.75
N ARG A 220 -0.37 -5.09 -1.70
CA ARG A 220 -0.87 -3.71 -1.50
C ARG A 220 0.06 -2.72 -2.17
N ALA A 221 -0.47 -1.61 -2.68
CA ALA A 221 0.34 -0.55 -3.25
C ALA A 221 0.50 0.61 -2.25
N GLU A 222 1.68 1.23 -2.25
CA GLU A 222 1.88 2.57 -1.69
C GLU A 222 1.81 3.57 -2.83
N ILE A 223 1.08 4.65 -2.63
CA ILE A 223 0.86 5.66 -3.66
C ILE A 223 1.61 6.91 -3.25
N PHE A 224 2.30 7.53 -4.21
CA PHE A 224 3.12 8.71 -4.01
C PHE A 224 2.60 9.87 -4.86
N ARG A 225 2.78 11.08 -4.34
CA ARG A 225 2.56 12.32 -5.07
C ARG A 225 3.67 12.57 -6.09
N SER A 226 3.42 13.52 -6.98
CA SER A 226 4.43 14.04 -7.90
C SER A 226 5.65 14.67 -7.20
N ASP A 227 5.53 15.06 -5.92
CA ASP A 227 6.62 15.56 -5.08
C ASP A 227 7.34 14.44 -4.28
N GLY A 228 6.97 13.17 -4.49
CA GLY A 228 7.57 12.00 -3.84
C GLY A 228 7.03 11.69 -2.44
N ARG A 229 6.06 12.46 -1.91
CA ARG A 229 5.45 12.15 -0.60
C ARG A 229 4.44 11.01 -0.71
N SER A 230 4.48 10.09 0.24
CA SER A 230 3.48 9.02 0.36
C SER A 230 2.10 9.58 0.67
N LEU A 231 1.10 9.10 -0.06
CA LEU A 231 -0.32 9.22 0.21
C LEU A 231 -0.84 8.03 1.04
N GLY A 232 0.02 7.07 1.39
CA GLY A 232 -0.36 5.88 2.14
C GLY A 232 -0.63 4.66 1.26
N TYR A 233 -1.15 3.61 1.89
CA TYR A 233 -1.32 2.29 1.29
C TYR A 233 -2.76 2.02 0.87
N THR A 234 -2.93 1.27 -0.21
CA THR A 234 -4.18 0.60 -0.54
C THR A 234 -4.52 -0.46 0.52
N PRO A 235 -5.80 -0.88 0.63
CA PRO A 235 -6.12 -2.14 1.26
C PRO A 235 -5.37 -3.30 0.56
N SER A 236 -5.16 -4.39 1.28
CA SER A 236 -4.43 -5.56 0.76
C SER A 236 -5.37 -6.60 0.18
N THR A 237 -4.93 -7.29 -0.87
CA THR A 237 -5.55 -8.50 -1.41
C THR A 237 -4.65 -9.70 -1.16
N THR A 238 -5.18 -10.75 -0.54
CA THR A 238 -4.43 -11.97 -0.22
C THR A 238 -4.80 -13.08 -1.19
N VAL A 239 -3.79 -13.76 -1.72
CA VAL A 239 -3.93 -14.94 -2.59
C VAL A 239 -3.09 -16.10 -2.07
N HIS A 240 -3.47 -17.29 -2.50
CA HIS A 240 -2.74 -18.52 -2.23
C HIS A 240 -2.58 -19.28 -3.55
N VAL A 241 -1.37 -19.76 -3.84
CA VAL A 241 -1.13 -20.71 -4.94
C VAL A 241 -0.60 -21.99 -4.33
N ASP A 242 -1.36 -23.07 -4.49
CA ASP A 242 -0.94 -24.37 -4.00
C ASP A 242 0.36 -24.81 -4.70
N GLY A 243 1.29 -25.33 -3.92
CA GLY A 243 2.53 -25.92 -4.40
C GLY A 243 2.59 -27.41 -4.05
N PRO A 244 3.01 -28.30 -4.96
CA PRO A 244 3.27 -29.69 -4.62
C PRO A 244 4.31 -29.77 -3.51
N VAL A 245 4.09 -30.62 -2.51
CA VAL A 245 5.04 -30.81 -1.41
C VAL A 245 6.38 -31.31 -1.98
N GLY A 246 7.47 -30.63 -1.61
CA GLY A 246 8.80 -30.98 -2.08
C GLY A 246 9.13 -30.46 -3.48
N ALA A 247 8.24 -29.70 -4.12
CA ALA A 247 8.57 -29.02 -5.37
C ALA A 247 9.24 -27.66 -5.12
N GLY A 248 9.99 -27.21 -6.12
CA GLY A 248 10.51 -25.86 -6.21
C GLY A 248 10.45 -25.36 -7.64
N TRP A 249 10.66 -24.06 -7.81
CA TRP A 249 10.90 -23.48 -9.12
C TRP A 249 12.22 -22.72 -9.09
N VAL A 250 13.03 -22.92 -10.12
CA VAL A 250 14.30 -22.22 -10.32
C VAL A 250 14.13 -21.26 -11.48
N SER A 251 14.55 -20.01 -11.30
CA SER A 251 14.41 -18.95 -12.30
C SER A 251 15.61 -18.01 -12.28
N ASN A 252 15.79 -17.24 -13.36
CA ASN A 252 16.76 -16.16 -13.42
C ASN A 252 16.04 -14.91 -12.89
N PRO A 253 16.43 -14.39 -11.72
CA PRO A 253 15.74 -13.22 -11.19
C PRO A 253 15.88 -12.03 -12.15
N LEU A 254 16.96 -11.88 -12.91
CA LEU A 254 17.17 -10.68 -13.73
C LEU A 254 16.43 -10.69 -15.08
N ASP A 255 16.00 -11.87 -15.53
CA ASP A 255 15.28 -12.05 -16.79
C ASP A 255 13.96 -12.81 -16.56
N PRO A 256 12.84 -12.07 -16.40
CA PRO A 256 11.54 -12.68 -16.16
C PRO A 256 10.94 -13.33 -17.42
N ALA A 257 11.50 -13.08 -18.61
CA ALA A 257 11.05 -13.71 -19.84
C ALA A 257 11.52 -15.18 -19.93
N THR A 258 12.59 -15.53 -19.23
CA THR A 258 13.01 -16.93 -19.09
C THR A 258 12.03 -17.65 -18.17
N ALA A 259 11.30 -18.60 -18.74
CA ALA A 259 10.31 -19.40 -18.00
C ALA A 259 10.98 -20.13 -16.81
N PRO A 260 10.44 -20.02 -15.59
CA PRO A 260 10.90 -20.79 -14.44
C PRO A 260 10.82 -22.30 -14.69
N VAL A 261 11.84 -23.04 -14.28
CA VAL A 261 11.86 -24.50 -14.37
C VAL A 261 11.37 -25.09 -13.07
N ARG A 262 10.34 -25.94 -13.14
CA ARG A 262 9.86 -26.72 -11.99
C ARG A 262 10.86 -27.84 -11.70
N VAL A 263 11.17 -28.04 -10.42
CA VAL A 263 12.12 -29.05 -9.93
C VAL A 263 11.56 -29.79 -8.73
N GLU A 264 12.01 -31.03 -8.51
CA GLU A 264 11.73 -31.77 -7.28
C GLU A 264 12.91 -31.61 -6.32
N MET A 265 12.70 -30.94 -5.20
CA MET A 265 13.75 -30.68 -4.21
C MET A 265 14.14 -31.99 -3.52
N ARG A 266 15.44 -32.25 -3.38
CA ARG A 266 15.92 -33.43 -2.63
C ARG A 266 15.55 -33.28 -1.15
N SER A 267 15.48 -34.40 -0.44
CA SER A 267 15.25 -34.40 1.01
C SER A 267 16.36 -33.70 1.81
N THR A 268 17.54 -33.50 1.21
CA THR A 268 18.65 -32.73 1.78
C THR A 268 18.58 -31.23 1.45
N ALA A 269 17.66 -30.80 0.58
CA ALA A 269 17.50 -29.39 0.24
C ALA A 269 17.17 -28.54 1.47
N GLY A 270 17.79 -27.36 1.55
CA GLY A 270 17.73 -26.46 2.68
C GLY A 270 18.57 -26.86 3.89
N THR A 271 19.40 -27.91 3.78
CA THR A 271 20.32 -28.34 4.86
C THR A 271 21.75 -27.84 4.62
N GLY A 272 22.67 -28.09 5.57
CA GLY A 272 24.11 -27.91 5.38
C GLY A 272 24.63 -26.46 5.46
N GLY A 273 23.77 -25.46 5.47
CA GLY A 273 24.18 -24.05 5.47
C GLY A 273 24.67 -23.51 6.81
N THR A 274 25.55 -22.52 6.75
CA THR A 274 26.00 -21.73 7.90
C THR A 274 25.52 -20.29 7.77
N GLN A 275 25.14 -19.66 8.88
CA GLN A 275 24.87 -18.23 8.95
C GLN A 275 25.89 -17.60 9.89
N GLU A 276 27.00 -17.08 9.34
CA GLU A 276 28.02 -16.47 10.16
C GLU A 276 27.53 -15.18 10.80
N ALA A 277 27.89 -14.94 12.06
CA ALA A 277 27.70 -13.66 12.72
C ALA A 277 29.10 -13.10 13.03
N PRO A 278 29.67 -12.24 12.18
CA PRO A 278 31.05 -11.76 12.30
C PRO A 278 31.21 -10.81 13.51
N GLY A 279 31.18 -11.38 14.71
CA GLY A 279 31.29 -10.67 15.99
C GLY A 279 32.50 -11.12 16.78
N ALA A 280 33.13 -10.18 17.49
CA ALA A 280 34.22 -10.48 18.40
C ALA A 280 33.68 -10.83 19.79
N LYS A 281 34.16 -11.96 20.35
CA LYS A 281 33.90 -12.37 21.73
C LYS A 281 35.05 -11.88 22.61
N TYR A 282 34.76 -10.98 23.54
CA TYR A 282 35.70 -10.56 24.57
C TYR A 282 35.42 -11.31 25.86
N ARG A 283 36.46 -11.80 26.53
CA ARG A 283 36.33 -12.48 27.82
C ARG A 283 37.13 -11.76 28.88
N VAL A 284 36.52 -11.51 30.03
CA VAL A 284 37.17 -11.01 31.24
C VAL A 284 36.89 -12.03 32.36
N GLY A 285 37.85 -12.92 32.61
CA GLY A 285 37.65 -14.08 33.47
C GLY A 285 36.57 -15.03 32.92
N LEU A 286 35.57 -15.36 33.73
CA LEU A 286 34.40 -16.18 33.32
C LEU A 286 33.32 -15.38 32.58
N ARG A 287 33.41 -14.05 32.57
CA ARG A 287 32.42 -13.20 31.91
C ARG A 287 32.73 -13.09 30.42
N THR A 288 31.77 -13.50 29.58
CA THR A 288 31.82 -13.27 28.12
C THR A 288 31.02 -12.01 27.80
N ILE A 289 31.65 -11.07 27.11
CA ILE A 289 31.06 -9.87 26.52
C ILE A 289 31.14 -10.08 25.00
N ALA A 290 30.00 -10.29 24.34
CA ALA A 290 29.95 -10.39 22.89
C ALA A 290 29.64 -9.01 22.31
N LEU A 291 30.41 -8.56 21.33
CA LEU A 291 29.99 -7.47 20.46
C LEU A 291 29.03 -8.04 19.42
N LEU A 292 27.80 -7.51 19.42
CA LEU A 292 26.79 -7.84 18.44
C LEU A 292 27.23 -7.31 17.08
N ALA A 293 27.39 -8.23 16.12
CA ALA A 293 27.50 -7.93 14.71
C ALA A 293 26.21 -8.38 14.01
N PRO A 294 25.86 -7.77 12.86
CA PRO A 294 24.75 -8.27 12.05
C PRO A 294 25.00 -9.74 11.68
N ARG A 295 23.94 -10.54 11.65
CA ARG A 295 24.01 -11.89 11.08
C ARG A 295 24.22 -11.77 9.57
N GLY A 296 25.13 -12.56 9.02
CA GLY A 296 25.33 -12.71 7.59
C GLY A 296 24.18 -13.46 6.92
N LEU A 297 24.30 -13.64 5.61
CA LEU A 297 23.41 -14.46 4.81
C LEU A 297 23.78 -15.94 4.96
N LEU A 298 22.92 -16.84 4.46
CA LEU A 298 23.23 -18.26 4.42
C LEU A 298 24.35 -18.56 3.42
N GLU A 299 25.32 -19.37 3.83
CA GLU A 299 26.42 -19.82 2.96
C GLU A 299 26.44 -21.35 2.89
N GLY A 300 26.71 -21.89 1.70
CA GLY A 300 26.86 -23.34 1.47
C GLY A 300 25.59 -24.15 1.72
N VAL A 301 24.40 -23.56 1.54
CA VAL A 301 23.12 -24.27 1.68
C VAL A 301 23.01 -25.28 0.55
N ASP A 302 22.67 -26.52 0.87
CA ASP A 302 22.33 -27.52 -0.13
C ASP A 302 20.97 -27.18 -0.75
N MET A 303 20.94 -26.84 -2.04
CA MET A 303 19.72 -26.64 -2.82
C MET A 303 19.65 -27.66 -3.96
N SER A 304 20.05 -28.91 -3.69
CA SER A 304 19.99 -30.01 -4.66
C SER A 304 18.55 -30.40 -5.03
N PHE A 305 18.34 -30.75 -6.29
CA PHE A 305 17.02 -31.10 -6.84
C PHE A 305 17.11 -32.12 -7.98
N PHE A 306 15.96 -32.59 -8.46
CA PHE A 306 15.81 -33.42 -9.65
C PHE A 306 15.06 -32.68 -10.76
N THR A 307 15.40 -33.01 -12.00
CA THR A 307 14.60 -32.72 -13.20
C THR A 307 14.26 -34.04 -13.88
N SER A 308 13.05 -34.21 -14.39
CA SER A 308 12.53 -35.50 -14.86
C SER A 308 12.48 -35.63 -16.38
N THR A 309 12.89 -34.59 -17.11
CA THR A 309 12.96 -34.62 -18.57
C THR A 309 14.26 -34.00 -19.09
N ALA A 310 14.70 -34.44 -20.26
CA ALA A 310 15.84 -33.83 -20.97
C ALA A 310 15.59 -32.34 -21.29
N VAL A 311 14.32 -31.95 -21.51
CA VAL A 311 13.93 -30.55 -21.76
C VAL A 311 14.17 -29.69 -20.51
N GLU A 312 13.74 -30.16 -19.35
CA GLU A 312 14.00 -29.48 -18.06
C GLU A 312 15.49 -29.45 -17.73
N TYR A 313 16.22 -30.55 -18.01
CA TYR A 313 17.67 -30.59 -17.83
C TYR A 313 18.37 -29.48 -18.64
N HIS A 314 18.04 -29.36 -19.92
CA HIS A 314 18.60 -28.31 -20.78
C HIS A 314 18.16 -26.92 -20.32
N ALA A 315 16.89 -26.76 -19.91
CA ALA A 315 16.39 -25.49 -19.40
C ALA A 315 17.15 -25.03 -18.14
N VAL A 316 17.45 -25.94 -17.19
CA VAL A 316 18.26 -25.60 -16.00
C VAL A 316 19.69 -25.23 -16.39
N ARG A 317 20.30 -25.96 -17.33
CA ARG A 317 21.65 -25.63 -17.79
C ARG A 317 21.70 -24.26 -18.44
N ASP A 318 20.78 -23.99 -19.36
CA ASP A 318 20.70 -22.73 -20.07
C ASP A 318 20.37 -21.57 -19.10
N LEU A 319 19.57 -21.83 -18.06
CA LEU A 319 19.28 -20.87 -16.99
C LEU A 319 20.55 -20.47 -16.23
N VAL A 320 21.37 -21.45 -15.84
CA VAL A 320 22.60 -21.24 -15.07
C VAL A 320 23.66 -20.55 -15.93
N ASP A 321 23.81 -20.97 -17.18
CA ASP A 321 24.73 -20.34 -18.12
C ASP A 321 24.31 -18.90 -18.43
N GLY A 322 23.01 -18.67 -18.65
CA GLY A 322 22.45 -17.35 -18.98
C GLY A 322 22.46 -16.36 -17.81
N SER A 323 22.36 -16.85 -16.56
CA SER A 323 22.41 -16.02 -15.36
C SER A 323 23.81 -15.92 -14.74
N ASN A 324 24.81 -16.58 -15.33
CA ASN A 324 26.13 -16.79 -14.75
C ASN A 324 26.09 -17.40 -13.34
N GLY A 325 25.10 -18.25 -13.05
CA GLY A 325 24.94 -18.90 -11.75
C GLY A 325 24.07 -18.14 -10.74
N LEU A 326 23.50 -17.00 -11.11
CA LEU A 326 22.50 -16.31 -10.30
C LEU A 326 21.13 -16.98 -10.44
N LEU A 327 20.56 -17.49 -9.34
CA LEU A 327 19.29 -18.21 -9.35
C LEU A 327 18.34 -17.69 -8.27
N LEU A 328 17.05 -17.70 -8.57
CA LEU A 328 15.97 -17.55 -7.60
C LEU A 328 15.28 -18.89 -7.41
N PHE A 329 15.33 -19.41 -6.19
CA PHE A 329 14.57 -20.56 -5.75
C PHE A 329 13.25 -20.12 -5.10
N ARG A 330 12.15 -20.58 -5.66
CA ARG A 330 10.80 -20.44 -5.09
C ARG A 330 10.42 -21.78 -4.48
N THR A 331 10.43 -21.87 -3.15
CA THR A 331 10.30 -23.14 -2.41
C THR A 331 8.94 -23.27 -1.75
N THR A 332 8.37 -24.48 -1.79
CA THR A 332 7.17 -24.80 -1.01
C THR A 332 7.53 -25.23 0.42
N PRO A 333 6.66 -24.99 1.42
CA PRO A 333 6.77 -25.67 2.71
C PRO A 333 6.89 -27.20 2.54
N PRO A 334 7.60 -27.92 3.44
CA PRO A 334 8.13 -27.46 4.73
C PRO A 334 9.63 -27.11 4.72
N LEU A 335 10.25 -26.86 3.56
CA LEU A 335 11.70 -26.63 3.48
C LEU A 335 12.14 -25.47 4.42
N PRO A 336 13.21 -25.63 5.23
CA PRO A 336 13.63 -24.68 6.24
C PRO A 336 14.50 -23.54 5.67
N VAL A 337 14.16 -23.06 4.48
CA VAL A 337 14.82 -21.95 3.78
C VAL A 337 13.80 -20.86 3.45
N PRO A 338 14.24 -19.62 3.17
CA PRO A 338 13.35 -18.60 2.65
C PRO A 338 12.52 -19.11 1.45
N ARG A 339 11.23 -18.75 1.40
CA ARG A 339 10.35 -19.09 0.27
C ARG A 339 10.86 -18.52 -1.04
N LEU A 340 11.44 -17.32 -0.98
CA LEU A 340 12.21 -16.71 -2.06
C LEU A 340 13.67 -16.66 -1.61
N LEU A 341 14.48 -17.56 -2.15
CA LEU A 341 15.91 -17.63 -1.90
C LEU A 341 16.64 -17.19 -3.17
N TYR A 342 17.15 -15.95 -3.16
CA TYR A 342 18.09 -15.47 -4.16
C TYR A 342 19.44 -16.05 -3.81
N ALA A 343 20.10 -16.70 -4.76
CA ALA A 343 21.32 -17.41 -4.47
C ALA A 343 22.29 -17.42 -5.65
N TRP A 344 23.57 -17.53 -5.32
CA TRP A 344 24.63 -17.80 -6.28
C TRP A 344 25.00 -19.28 -6.22
N THR A 345 24.90 -19.98 -7.35
CA THR A 345 25.42 -21.35 -7.45
C THR A 345 26.93 -21.33 -7.66
N LYS A 346 27.66 -22.02 -6.75
CA LYS A 346 29.13 -22.09 -6.81
C LYS A 346 29.62 -23.13 -7.81
N ALA A 347 28.95 -24.27 -7.85
CA ALA A 347 29.33 -25.42 -8.66
C ALA A 347 28.13 -26.35 -8.79
N LEU A 348 27.34 -26.14 -9.85
CA LEU A 348 26.24 -27.02 -10.18
C LEU A 348 26.78 -28.28 -10.85
N VAL A 349 26.63 -29.43 -10.19
CA VAL A 349 27.06 -30.74 -10.71
C VAL A 349 25.81 -31.58 -10.96
N TRP A 350 25.79 -32.35 -12.05
CA TRP A 350 24.68 -33.24 -12.35
C TRP A 350 25.14 -34.68 -12.53
N GLU A 351 24.26 -35.61 -12.18
CA GLU A 351 24.42 -37.05 -12.37
C GLU A 351 23.13 -37.60 -13.00
N GLU A 352 23.28 -38.48 -13.98
CA GLU A 352 22.16 -39.15 -14.64
C GLU A 352 21.74 -40.39 -13.83
N PHE A 353 20.45 -40.45 -13.47
CA PHE A 353 19.85 -41.61 -12.82
C PHE A 353 18.99 -42.38 -13.83
N ASN A 354 19.53 -43.51 -14.28
CA ASN A 354 18.80 -44.45 -15.11
C ASN A 354 17.85 -45.29 -14.26
N LEU A 355 16.54 -45.02 -14.34
CA LEU A 355 15.54 -45.88 -13.71
C LEU A 355 15.27 -47.12 -14.59
N PRO A 356 14.97 -48.30 -13.99
CA PRO A 356 14.66 -49.52 -14.75
C PRO A 356 13.52 -49.40 -15.77
N ALA A 357 12.68 -48.36 -15.64
CA ALA A 357 11.57 -48.06 -16.53
C ALA A 357 11.95 -47.20 -17.76
N GLY A 358 13.23 -46.84 -17.92
CA GLY A 358 13.70 -46.01 -19.04
C GLY A 358 13.37 -44.52 -18.92
N ILE A 359 12.98 -44.06 -17.72
CA ILE A 359 12.88 -42.63 -17.40
C ILE A 359 14.24 -42.19 -16.86
N GLU A 360 14.79 -41.14 -17.45
CA GLU A 360 16.04 -40.51 -17.03
C GLU A 360 15.69 -39.33 -16.10
N ASP A 361 15.94 -39.50 -14.80
CA ASP A 361 15.96 -38.38 -13.87
C ASP A 361 17.39 -37.83 -13.79
N PHE A 362 17.54 -36.51 -13.76
CA PHE A 362 18.84 -35.86 -13.56
C PHE A 362 18.91 -35.32 -12.14
N ALA A 363 19.88 -35.81 -11.37
CA ALA A 363 20.13 -35.37 -10.01
C ALA A 363 21.13 -34.22 -10.03
N TRP A 364 20.74 -33.07 -9.48
CA TRP A 364 21.58 -31.88 -9.40
C TRP A 364 22.10 -31.71 -7.98
N GLN A 365 23.42 -31.65 -7.82
CA GLN A 365 24.08 -31.23 -6.60
C GLN A 365 24.39 -29.75 -6.67
N ASN A 366 23.80 -28.97 -5.77
CA ASN A 366 23.80 -27.51 -5.89
C ASN A 366 24.01 -26.80 -4.54
N PRO A 367 25.25 -26.70 -4.05
CA PRO A 367 25.55 -25.82 -2.92
C PRO A 367 25.48 -24.36 -3.36
N VAL A 368 24.71 -23.56 -2.63
CA VAL A 368 24.50 -22.14 -2.94
C VAL A 368 24.79 -21.23 -1.75
N ASP A 369 25.14 -19.98 -2.05
CA ASP A 369 25.16 -18.90 -1.08
C ASP A 369 23.97 -17.96 -1.31
N GLU A 370 23.28 -17.59 -0.25
CA GLU A 370 22.20 -16.61 -0.28
C GLU A 370 22.73 -15.23 -0.65
N LEU A 371 21.97 -14.54 -1.48
CA LEU A 371 22.16 -13.15 -1.85
C LEU A 371 21.03 -12.32 -1.26
N SER A 372 21.33 -11.04 -1.01
CA SER A 372 20.28 -10.07 -0.70
C SER A 372 19.26 -10.01 -1.84
N PRO A 373 17.96 -9.85 -1.55
CA PRO A 373 16.97 -9.62 -2.58
C PRO A 373 17.34 -8.44 -3.48
N PHE A 374 17.04 -8.55 -4.77
CA PHE A 374 17.21 -7.46 -5.72
C PHE A 374 16.02 -6.52 -5.62
N GLU A 375 16.30 -5.22 -5.54
CA GLU A 375 15.30 -4.17 -5.71
C GLU A 375 15.45 -3.56 -7.12
N GLY A 376 14.33 -3.09 -7.67
CA GLY A 376 14.28 -2.46 -8.98
C GLY A 376 13.69 -3.36 -10.07
N GLU A 377 13.39 -2.73 -11.19
CA GLU A 377 12.80 -3.40 -12.35
C GLU A 377 13.71 -4.54 -12.82
N PRO A 378 13.17 -5.74 -13.12
CA PRO A 378 13.92 -6.70 -13.92
C PRO A 378 14.44 -6.02 -15.18
N ILE A 379 15.59 -6.48 -15.69
CA ILE A 379 16.02 -6.08 -17.03
C ILE A 379 15.16 -6.88 -18.02
N SER A 380 13.84 -6.68 -17.96
CA SER A 380 12.94 -7.06 -19.02
C SER A 380 13.03 -5.98 -20.09
N SER A 381 13.19 -6.39 -21.33
CA SER A 381 12.79 -5.54 -22.44
C SER A 381 11.35 -5.11 -22.18
N LEU A 382 11.11 -3.79 -22.06
CA LEU A 382 9.83 -3.20 -22.44
C LEU A 382 9.36 -3.92 -23.70
N THR A 383 8.08 -4.34 -23.74
CA THR A 383 7.42 -4.97 -24.89
C THR A 383 8.11 -4.53 -26.18
N PRO A 384 8.89 -5.40 -26.84
CA PRO A 384 9.78 -4.96 -27.90
C PRO A 384 8.95 -4.23 -28.95
N TRP A 385 9.52 -3.15 -29.52
CA TRP A 385 8.84 -2.29 -30.49
C TRP A 385 8.16 -3.07 -31.63
N GLN A 386 8.66 -4.27 -31.93
CA GLN A 386 8.06 -5.17 -32.90
C GLN A 386 6.61 -5.57 -32.57
N ILE A 387 6.25 -5.81 -31.30
CA ILE A 387 4.86 -6.17 -30.93
C ILE A 387 3.92 -4.99 -31.20
N TYR A 388 4.38 -3.75 -31.01
CA TYR A 388 3.61 -2.56 -31.40
C TYR A 388 3.47 -2.43 -32.92
N ILE A 389 4.52 -2.76 -33.68
CA ILE A 389 4.45 -2.79 -35.15
C ILE A 389 3.45 -3.87 -35.61
N ASP A 390 3.46 -5.04 -34.98
CA ASP A 390 2.64 -6.18 -35.36
C ASP A 390 1.16 -5.94 -35.02
N ALA A 391 0.87 -5.33 -33.86
CA ALA A 391 -0.48 -4.97 -33.44
C ALA A 391 -1.03 -3.72 -34.16
N PHE A 392 -0.16 -2.76 -34.50
CA PHE A 392 -0.53 -1.49 -35.13
C PHE A 392 0.27 -1.27 -36.42
N PRO A 393 -0.21 -1.78 -37.56
CA PRO A 393 0.50 -1.68 -38.85
C PRO A 393 0.73 -0.24 -39.31
N THR A 394 -0.07 0.72 -38.81
CA THR A 394 0.09 2.14 -39.10
C THR A 394 0.10 2.99 -37.84
N TRP A 395 0.76 4.15 -37.94
CA TRP A 395 0.73 5.17 -36.87
C TRP A 395 -0.69 5.72 -36.61
N GLY A 396 -1.58 5.64 -37.60
CA GLY A 396 -2.98 6.02 -37.43
C GLY A 396 -3.73 5.07 -36.50
N ASP A 397 -3.49 3.76 -36.63
CA ASP A 397 -4.11 2.73 -35.79
C ASP A 397 -3.62 2.84 -34.34
N PHE A 398 -2.33 3.12 -34.17
CA PHE A 398 -1.73 3.35 -32.85
C PHE A 398 -2.37 4.55 -32.12
N ASN A 399 -2.53 5.69 -32.79
CA ASN A 399 -3.14 6.88 -32.17
C ASN A 399 -4.66 6.76 -31.97
N ALA A 400 -5.31 5.83 -32.69
CA ALA A 400 -6.72 5.52 -32.48
C ALA A 400 -6.93 4.60 -31.26
N ALA A 401 -5.97 3.71 -31.00
CA ALA A 401 -5.99 2.81 -29.85
C ALA A 401 -5.51 3.48 -28.56
N TYR A 402 -4.51 4.36 -28.64
CA TYR A 402 -3.93 5.04 -27.49
C TYR A 402 -3.99 6.55 -27.66
N LEU A 403 -4.58 7.23 -26.67
CA LEU A 403 -4.69 8.69 -26.67
C LEU A 403 -3.36 9.38 -26.37
N THR A 404 -2.46 8.68 -25.68
CA THR A 404 -1.13 9.20 -25.33
C THR A 404 -0.06 8.12 -25.43
N TRP A 405 1.20 8.53 -25.58
CA TRP A 405 2.32 7.60 -25.50
C TRP A 405 2.41 6.88 -24.15
N LEU A 406 1.99 7.54 -23.07
CA LEU A 406 1.96 6.94 -21.73
C LEU A 406 0.89 5.84 -21.63
N ASP A 407 -0.27 6.06 -22.23
CA ASP A 407 -1.35 5.07 -22.34
C ASP A 407 -0.88 3.81 -23.09
N ALA A 408 -0.14 4.00 -24.19
CA ALA A 408 0.45 2.88 -24.92
C ALA A 408 1.47 2.07 -24.12
N ILE A 409 2.34 2.74 -23.34
CA ILE A 409 3.32 2.07 -22.47
C ILE A 409 2.62 1.30 -21.33
N ASN A 410 1.55 1.87 -20.77
CA ASN A 410 0.84 1.28 -19.64
C ASN A 410 -0.09 0.13 -20.05
N ASN A 411 -0.54 0.13 -21.30
CA ASN A 411 -1.46 -0.87 -21.86
C ASN A 411 -0.87 -1.48 -23.14
N PRO A 412 0.32 -2.11 -23.10
CA PRO A 412 0.94 -2.67 -24.29
C PRO A 412 0.01 -3.72 -24.93
N PRO A 413 0.01 -3.86 -26.27
CA PRO A 413 -0.70 -4.95 -26.92
C PRO A 413 -0.19 -6.29 -26.37
N GLU A 414 -1.12 -7.18 -25.99
CA GLU A 414 -0.79 -8.54 -25.56
C GLU A 414 -0.13 -9.30 -26.73
N ALA A 415 0.95 -10.03 -26.43
CA ALA A 415 1.74 -10.77 -27.42
C ALA A 415 1.02 -12.02 -27.94
#